data_AF-A0A524LAJ7-F1
#
_entry.id   AF-A0A524LAJ7-F1
#
_cell.length_a   1.000
_cell.length_b   1.000
_cell.length_c   1.000
_cell.angle_alpha   90.00
_cell.angle_beta   90.00
_cell.angle_gamma   90.00
#
_symmetry.space_group_name_H-M   'P 1'
#
loop_
_entity.id
_entity.type
_entity.pdbx_description
1 polymer ?
#
loop_
_entity_poly.entity_id
_entity_poly.type
_entity_poly.pdbx_seq_one_letter_code
_entity_poly.pdbx_strand_id
1 'polypeptide(L)'
;MLLEQINPVARNKLWVDDFRNPPSPEGYSIARSYKEAIDRLNNFKYDEVFLDHDLGDFDGDKEHTGYDVLKHIVQMKMDGKPVPTKYTLLTANPVGRERMQGMIDRYLSS
;
A
#
# COMPACT_ATOMS: atom_id res chain seq x y z
N MET A 1 -26.42 -5.57 -20.41
CA MET A 1 -26.19 -4.38 -19.57
C MET A 1 -26.22 -4.84 -18.12
N LEU A 2 -25.08 -5.36 -17.66
CA LEU A 2 -24.93 -5.85 -16.29
C LEU A 2 -24.76 -4.64 -15.39
N LEU A 3 -25.68 -4.51 -14.44
CA LEU A 3 -25.63 -3.55 -13.36
C LEU A 3 -24.30 -3.77 -12.61
N GLU A 4 -23.40 -2.79 -12.66
CA GLU A 4 -22.38 -2.69 -11.63
C GLU A 4 -23.13 -2.57 -10.31
N GLN A 5 -23.14 -3.62 -9.50
CA GLN A 5 -23.55 -3.52 -8.11
C GLN A 5 -22.54 -2.60 -7.44
N ILE A 6 -22.87 -1.30 -7.43
CA ILE A 6 -22.19 -0.31 -6.61
C ILE A 6 -22.49 -0.71 -5.17
N ASN A 7 -21.55 -1.41 -4.55
CA ASN A 7 -21.64 -1.87 -3.18
C ASN A 7 -21.22 -0.69 -2.28
N PRO A 8 -22.11 -0.01 -1.55
CA PRO A 8 -21.80 1.32 -1.01
C PRO A 8 -20.94 1.36 0.28
N VAL A 9 -20.28 0.27 0.71
CA VAL A 9 -19.71 0.21 2.09
C VAL A 9 -18.30 -0.37 2.24
N ALA A 10 -17.69 -1.06 1.27
CA ALA A 10 -16.29 -1.47 1.42
C ALA A 10 -15.37 -0.34 0.94
N ARG A 11 -14.92 0.54 1.84
CA ARG A 11 -13.81 1.45 1.49
C ARG A 11 -12.63 0.59 1.08
N ASN A 12 -12.15 0.74 -0.14
CA ASN A 12 -11.09 -0.10 -0.67
C ASN A 12 -9.77 0.31 -0.01
N LYS A 13 -9.51 -0.20 1.19
CA LYS A 13 -8.32 0.11 1.97
C LYS A 13 -7.37 -1.07 1.97
N LEU A 14 -6.09 -0.80 1.75
CA LEU A 14 -5.02 -1.78 1.86
C LEU A 14 -4.18 -1.48 3.11
N TRP A 15 -4.01 -2.48 3.97
CA TRP A 15 -3.17 -2.43 5.15
C TRP A 15 -1.92 -3.28 4.92
N VAL A 16 -0.76 -2.65 4.79
CA VAL A 16 0.53 -3.30 4.54
C VAL A 16 1.37 -3.19 5.81
N ASP A 17 1.41 -4.29 6.57
CA ASP A 17 2.09 -4.37 7.86
C ASP A 17 2.26 -5.86 8.21
N ASP A 18 3.47 -6.30 8.51
CA ASP A 18 3.80 -7.71 8.79
C ASP A 18 3.28 -8.13 10.18
N PHE A 19 3.20 -7.20 11.13
CA PHE A 19 2.93 -7.48 12.52
C PHE A 19 1.57 -6.96 13.01
N ARG A 20 1.25 -5.69 12.74
CA ARG A 20 0.09 -5.01 13.34
C ARG A 20 -1.20 -5.28 12.58
N ASN A 21 -2.30 -5.38 13.30
CA ASN A 21 -3.64 -5.48 12.72
C ASN A 21 -4.28 -4.09 12.57
N PRO A 22 -5.09 -3.86 11.52
CA PRO A 22 -5.98 -2.71 11.49
C PRO A 22 -7.00 -2.78 12.63
N PRO A 23 -7.58 -1.64 13.05
CA PRO A 23 -8.53 -1.58 14.17
C PRO A 23 -9.86 -2.32 13.92
N SER A 24 -10.22 -2.58 12.66
CA SER A 24 -11.44 -3.29 12.25
C SER A 24 -11.08 -4.12 11.00
N PRO A 25 -10.53 -5.34 11.16
CA PRO A 25 -9.97 -6.14 10.06
C PRO A 25 -10.91 -6.37 8.88
N GLU A 26 -12.20 -6.49 9.13
CA GLU A 26 -13.25 -6.64 8.12
C GLU A 26 -13.35 -5.45 7.14
N GLY A 27 -12.82 -4.28 7.52
CA GLY A 27 -12.78 -3.08 6.68
C GLY A 27 -11.52 -2.91 5.82
N TYR A 28 -10.59 -3.87 5.83
CA TYR A 28 -9.29 -3.75 5.17
C TYR A 28 -8.92 -5.02 4.39
N SER A 29 -8.34 -4.81 3.21
CA SER A 29 -7.49 -5.82 2.57
C SER A 29 -6.12 -5.80 3.29
N ILE A 30 -5.62 -6.94 3.74
CA ILE A 30 -4.40 -7.02 4.57
C ILE A 30 -3.29 -7.72 3.79
N ALA A 31 -2.14 -7.06 3.64
CA ALA A 31 -0.89 -7.64 3.13
C ALA A 31 0.13 -7.75 4.26
N ARG A 32 0.72 -8.94 4.42
CA ARG A 32 1.76 -9.22 5.44
C ARG A 32 3.18 -9.21 4.92
N SER A 33 3.34 -9.03 3.62
CA SER A 33 4.63 -9.05 2.94
C SER A 33 4.60 -8.09 1.76
N TYR A 34 5.78 -7.75 1.24
CA TYR A 34 5.90 -6.97 0.01
C TYR A 34 5.20 -7.68 -1.14
N LYS A 35 5.42 -8.99 -1.28
CA LYS A 35 4.80 -9.78 -2.37
C LYS A 35 3.28 -9.72 -2.32
N GLU A 36 2.68 -9.92 -1.15
CA GLU A 36 1.22 -9.81 -1.00
C GLU A 36 0.70 -8.41 -1.31
N ALA A 37 1.45 -7.37 -0.95
CA ALA A 37 1.09 -5.99 -1.26
C ALA A 37 1.07 -5.75 -2.78
N ILE A 38 2.10 -6.21 -3.49
CA ILE A 38 2.19 -6.10 -4.95
C ILE A 38 1.07 -6.88 -5.63
N ASP A 39 0.82 -8.13 -5.20
CA ASP A 39 -0.25 -8.96 -5.74
C ASP A 39 -1.62 -8.28 -5.55
N ARG A 40 -1.88 -7.69 -4.39
CA ARG A 40 -3.12 -6.96 -4.14
C ARG A 40 -3.24 -5.70 -4.98
N LEU A 41 -2.19 -4.88 -5.06
CA LEU A 41 -2.16 -3.64 -5.85
C LEU A 41 -2.38 -3.89 -7.35
N ASN A 42 -1.87 -5.02 -7.87
CA ASN A 42 -2.02 -5.36 -9.27
C ASN A 42 -3.43 -5.89 -9.62
N ASN A 43 -4.14 -6.48 -8.67
CA ASN A 43 -5.42 -7.15 -8.90
C ASN A 43 -6.64 -6.35 -8.43
N PHE A 44 -6.47 -5.38 -7.52
CA PHE A 44 -7.55 -4.61 -6.92
C PHE A 44 -7.25 -3.12 -6.93
N LYS A 45 -8.31 -2.31 -6.92
CA LYS A 45 -8.21 -0.86 -6.75
C LYS A 45 -8.36 -0.51 -5.28
N TYR A 46 -7.56 0.44 -4.81
CA TYR A 46 -7.60 0.94 -3.44
C TYR A 46 -7.69 2.46 -3.43
N ASP A 47 -8.47 3.00 -2.49
CA ASP A 47 -8.59 4.44 -2.26
C ASP A 47 -7.49 4.94 -1.32
N GLU A 48 -7.20 4.15 -0.27
CA GLU A 48 -6.24 4.46 0.78
C GLU A 48 -5.34 3.26 1.07
N VAL A 49 -4.05 3.52 1.24
CA VAL A 49 -3.07 2.50 1.66
C VAL A 49 -2.39 2.93 2.95
N PHE A 50 -2.30 2.00 3.89
CA PHE A 50 -1.57 2.11 5.14
C PHE A 50 -0.29 1.30 5.02
N LEU A 51 0.87 1.90 5.34
CA LEU A 51 2.18 1.29 5.09
C LEU A 51 3.06 1.35 6.34
N ASP A 52 3.53 0.19 6.79
CA ASP A 52 4.77 0.10 7.56
C ASP A 52 6.00 0.12 6.66
N HIS A 53 7.11 0.64 7.15
CA HIS A 53 8.40 0.59 6.48
C HIS A 53 9.02 -0.79 6.63
N ASP A 54 9.10 -1.30 7.85
CA ASP A 54 9.75 -2.56 8.16
C ASP A 54 8.71 -3.67 7.95
N LEU A 55 8.92 -4.53 6.96
CA LEU A 55 7.99 -5.64 6.65
C LEU A 55 8.56 -7.02 7.00
N GLY A 56 9.81 -7.08 7.46
CA GLY A 56 10.49 -8.33 7.77
C GLY A 56 10.53 -9.33 6.59
N ASP A 57 10.37 -8.85 5.36
CA ASP A 57 10.24 -9.67 4.15
C ASP A 57 11.55 -9.68 3.37
N PHE A 58 12.16 -10.86 3.23
CA PHE A 58 13.50 -11.02 2.66
C PHE A 58 13.48 -12.00 1.49
N ASP A 59 14.12 -11.62 0.39
CA ASP A 59 14.46 -12.50 -0.73
C ASP A 59 16.00 -12.65 -0.76
N GLY A 60 16.50 -13.72 -0.14
CA GLY A 60 17.93 -13.89 0.14
C GLY A 60 18.45 -12.78 1.07
N ASP A 61 19.49 -12.07 0.63
CA ASP A 61 20.09 -10.95 1.39
C ASP A 61 19.37 -9.61 1.19
N LYS A 62 18.34 -9.57 0.34
CA LYS A 62 17.61 -8.35 0.02
C LYS A 62 16.34 -8.24 0.85
N GLU A 63 16.28 -7.21 1.68
CA GLU A 63 15.04 -6.80 2.35
C GLU A 63 14.10 -6.06 1.39
N HIS A 64 12.82 -6.42 1.45
CA HIS A 64 11.73 -5.69 0.86
C HIS A 64 10.96 -4.93 1.92
N THR A 65 10.86 -3.62 1.74
CA THR A 65 10.29 -2.68 2.71
C THR A 65 9.00 -2.05 2.19
N GLY A 66 8.27 -1.33 3.03
CA GLY A 66 7.17 -0.46 2.59
C GLY A 66 7.60 0.60 1.59
N TYR A 67 8.87 1.00 1.60
CA TYR A 67 9.42 1.89 0.58
C TYR A 67 9.47 1.21 -0.80
N ASP A 68 9.72 -0.09 -0.88
CA ASP A 68 9.64 -0.85 -2.13
C ASP A 68 8.20 -0.95 -2.65
N VAL A 69 7.22 -1.09 -1.76
CA VAL A 69 5.80 -1.02 -2.13
C VAL A 69 5.45 0.34 -2.72
N LEU A 70 5.93 1.45 -2.15
CA LEU A 70 5.73 2.78 -2.72
C LEU A 70 6.38 2.95 -4.09
N LYS A 71 7.60 2.42 -4.31
CA LYS A 71 8.24 2.43 -5.62
C LYS A 71 7.39 1.72 -6.68
N HIS A 72 6.77 0.60 -6.33
CA HIS A 72 5.84 -0.10 -7.23
C HIS A 72 4.61 0.75 -7.55
N ILE A 73 4.02 1.41 -6.55
CA ILE A 73 2.87 2.30 -6.76
C ILE A 73 3.25 3.50 -7.66
N VAL A 74 4.45 4.07 -7.48
CA VAL A 74 4.96 5.12 -8.39
C VAL A 74 5.09 4.59 -9.81
N GLN A 75 5.64 3.39 -10.00
CA GLN A 75 5.72 2.77 -11.32
C GLN A 75 4.33 2.57 -11.94
N MET A 76 3.35 2.10 -11.16
CA MET A 76 1.96 1.99 -11.63
C MET A 76 1.42 3.35 -12.11
N LYS A 77 1.66 4.44 -11.36
CA LYS A 77 1.25 5.79 -11.76
C LYS A 77 1.93 6.22 -13.07
N MET A 78 3.23 5.96 -13.20
CA MET A 78 4.00 6.27 -14.43
C MET A 78 3.51 5.46 -15.64
N ASP A 79 3.05 4.23 -15.43
CA ASP A 79 2.43 3.40 -16.45
C ASP A 79 1.00 3.86 -16.83
N GLY A 80 0.48 4.93 -16.21
CA GLY A 80 -0.89 5.40 -16.41
C GLY A 80 -1.96 4.51 -15.75
N LYS A 81 -1.57 3.61 -14.83
CA LYS A 81 -2.50 2.77 -14.07
C LYS A 81 -3.13 3.56 -12.93
N PRO A 82 -4.38 3.22 -12.52
CA PRO A 82 -4.98 3.81 -11.35
C PRO A 82 -4.17 3.47 -10.10
N VAL A 83 -3.94 4.47 -9.25
CA VAL A 83 -3.25 4.33 -7.97
C VAL A 83 -4.09 4.92 -6.84
N PRO A 84 -3.82 4.52 -5.57
CA PRO A 84 -4.47 5.12 -4.42
C PRO A 84 -4.29 6.63 -4.35
N THR A 85 -5.27 7.31 -3.76
CA THR A 85 -5.25 8.77 -3.60
C THR A 85 -4.80 9.20 -2.22
N LYS A 86 -4.83 8.29 -1.24
CA LYS A 86 -4.41 8.56 0.14
C LYS A 86 -3.40 7.53 0.64
N TYR A 87 -2.39 8.02 1.33
CA TYR A 87 -1.30 7.23 1.89
C TYR A 87 -1.12 7.57 3.36
N THR A 88 -1.10 6.56 4.22
CA THR A 88 -0.93 6.71 5.67
C THR A 88 0.28 5.89 6.13
N LEU A 89 1.27 6.53 6.74
CA LEU A 89 2.47 5.87 7.25
C LEU A 89 2.28 5.40 8.70
N LEU A 90 2.37 4.08 8.90
CA LEU A 90 2.25 3.41 10.20
C LEU A 90 3.59 3.29 10.94
N THR A 91 4.70 3.45 10.22
CA THR A 91 6.03 3.11 10.73
C THR A 91 6.55 3.99 11.86
N ALA A 92 7.21 3.37 12.85
CA ALA A 92 7.96 4.08 13.89
C ALA A 92 9.39 4.42 13.47
N ASN A 93 9.89 3.88 12.34
CA ASN A 93 11.22 4.15 11.82
C ASN A 93 11.30 5.58 11.25
N PRO A 94 12.01 6.53 11.89
CA PRO A 94 11.98 7.94 11.47
C PRO A 94 12.64 8.16 10.11
N VAL A 95 13.74 7.45 9.81
CA VAL A 95 14.44 7.54 8.53
C VAL A 95 13.62 6.91 7.40
N GLY A 96 13.03 5.74 7.67
CA GLY A 96 12.10 5.09 6.76
C GLY A 96 10.89 5.97 6.45
N ARG A 97 10.28 6.55 7.48
CA ARG A 97 9.15 7.48 7.37
C ARG A 97 9.49 8.69 6.50
N GLU A 98 10.62 9.36 6.73
CA GLU A 98 11.03 10.53 5.95
C GLU A 98 11.18 10.20 4.46
N ARG A 99 11.84 9.07 4.14
CA ARG A 99 12.02 8.61 2.75
C ARG A 99 10.70 8.28 2.08
N MET A 100 9.81 7.58 2.78
CA MET A 100 8.49 7.21 2.27
C MET A 100 7.61 8.44 2.06
N GLN A 101 7.61 9.38 3.00
CA GLN A 101 6.87 10.63 2.87
C GLN A 101 7.38 11.44 1.68
N GLY A 102 8.70 11.58 1.52
CA GLY A 102 9.28 12.28 0.37
C GLY A 102 8.93 11.64 -0.97
N MET A 103 8.82 10.30 -1.03
CA MET A 103 8.34 9.60 -2.23
C MET A 103 6.87 9.93 -2.53
N ILE A 104 6.01 9.92 -1.51
CA ILE A 104 4.59 10.26 -1.65
C ILE A 104 4.46 11.71 -2.14
N ASP A 105 5.12 12.65 -1.48
CA ASP A 105 5.02 14.08 -1.79
C ASP A 105 5.51 14.41 -3.20
N ARG A 106 6.56 13.74 -3.66
CA ARG A 106 7.18 14.01 -4.96
C ARG A 106 6.43 13.39 -6.13
N TYR A 107 5.82 12.22 -5.95
CA TYR A 107 5.32 11.42 -7.07
C TYR A 107 3.84 11.07 -6.98
N LEU A 108 3.27 10.98 -5.80
CA LEU A 108 1.92 10.42 -5.60
C LEU A 108 0.91 11.48 -5.19
N SER A 109 1.35 12.55 -4.53
CA SER A 109 0.56 13.78 -4.34
C SER A 109 0.20 14.40 -5.70
N SER A 110 -1.04 14.83 -5.83
CA SER A 110 -1.58 15.51 -7.01
C SER A 110 -1.83 16.98 -6.71
#